data_AF-A0A842QM25-F1
#
_entry.id   AF-A0A842QM25-F1
#
_cell.length_a   1.000
_cell.length_b   1.000
_cell.length_c   1.000
_cell.angle_alpha   90.00
_cell.angle_beta   90.00
_cell.angle_gamma   90.00
#
_symmetry.space_group_name_H-M   'P 1'
#
loop_
_entity.id
_entity.type
_entity.pdbx_description
1 polymer ?
#
loop_
_entity_poly.entity_id
_entity_poly.type
_entity_poly.pdbx_seq_one_letter_code
_entity_poly.pdbx_strand_id
1 'polypeptide(L)'
;MVILFDRFNLPEDIYEVVFATKQQTIVAKLLIEHIKENNNEIGKTEMSMFATQLHDGKLVTDMIDEPPYKGKKVKLSYNKRQFYDRILTPMKSMGMVNYDLYKKTYKLSDTLNKELIRIGLMWLKEMKRPPLRIKK
;
A
#
# COMPACT_ATOMS: atom_id res chain seq x y z
N MET A 1 -5.96 11.67 -0.66
CA MET A 1 -5.16 10.93 0.34
C MET A 1 -3.94 11.78 0.63
N VAL A 2 -3.64 12.03 1.90
CA VAL A 2 -2.49 12.85 2.35
C VAL A 2 -1.74 12.00 3.36
N ILE A 3 -0.42 11.93 3.25
CA ILE A 3 0.43 11.21 4.22
C ILE A 3 0.89 12.23 5.27
N LEU A 4 0.42 12.06 6.50
CA LEU A 4 0.94 12.76 7.67
C LEU A 4 1.58 11.70 8.57
N PHE A 5 2.80 11.96 9.02
CA PHE A 5 3.50 11.04 9.91
C PHE A 5 4.13 11.82 11.06
N ASP A 6 4.18 11.19 12.22
CA ASP A 6 4.91 11.68 13.38
C ASP A 6 6.26 10.97 13.46
N ARG A 7 7.34 11.74 13.47
CA ARG A 7 8.72 11.21 13.56
C ARG A 7 8.98 10.42 14.85
N PHE A 8 8.24 10.67 15.93
CA PHE A 8 8.45 10.01 17.22
C PHE A 8 7.62 8.74 17.39
N ASN A 9 6.56 8.59 16.59
CA ASN A 9 5.63 7.47 16.64
C ASN A 9 5.56 6.74 15.29
N LEU A 10 6.65 6.78 14.51
CA LEU A 10 6.69 6.14 13.19
C LEU A 10 6.77 4.61 13.37
N PRO A 11 5.82 3.84 12.84
CA PRO A 11 5.88 2.39 12.86
C PRO A 11 7.10 1.86 12.10
N GLU A 12 7.63 0.70 12.51
CA GLU A 12 8.70 0.00 11.77
C GLU A 12 8.19 -0.56 10.43
N ASP A 13 6.88 -0.83 10.35
CA ASP A 13 6.24 -1.37 9.16
C ASP A 13 5.66 -0.28 8.25
N ILE A 14 6.14 -0.23 7.01
CA ILE A 14 5.67 0.70 5.98
C ILE A 14 4.16 0.57 5.70
N TYR A 15 3.57 -0.61 5.85
CA TYR A 15 2.13 -0.78 5.62
C TYR A 15 1.28 -0.05 6.67
N GLU A 16 1.79 0.10 7.89
CA GLU A 16 1.12 0.84 8.96
C GLU A 16 1.28 2.36 8.81
N VAL A 17 2.34 2.81 8.13
CA VAL A 17 2.49 4.22 7.73
C VAL A 17 1.48 4.58 6.63
N VAL A 18 1.23 3.67 5.69
CA VAL A 18 0.41 3.91 4.51
C VAL A 18 -1.08 3.70 4.79
N PHE A 19 -1.43 2.66 5.56
CA PHE A 19 -2.81 2.27 5.81
C PHE A 19 -3.22 2.51 7.25
N ALA A 20 -4.39 3.09 7.44
CA ALA A 20 -4.88 3.49 8.76
C ALA A 20 -5.43 2.34 9.60
N THR A 21 -5.82 1.22 8.98
CA THR A 21 -6.48 0.12 9.70
C THR A 21 -5.70 -1.18 9.55
N LYS A 22 -5.63 -1.97 10.64
CA LYS A 22 -4.95 -3.27 10.64
C LYS A 22 -5.43 -4.20 9.52
N GLN A 23 -6.73 -4.20 9.24
CA GLN A 23 -7.30 -5.01 8.16
C GLN A 23 -6.73 -4.60 6.79
N GLN A 24 -6.60 -3.30 6.52
CA GLN A 24 -5.99 -2.82 5.28
C GLN A 24 -4.50 -3.17 5.21
N THR A 25 -3.77 -3.01 6.30
CA THR A 25 -2.36 -3.40 6.42
C THR A 25 -2.17 -4.87 6.06
N ILE A 26 -3.00 -5.77 6.62
CA ILE A 26 -2.95 -7.21 6.35
C ILE A 26 -3.28 -7.48 4.87
N VAL A 27 -4.38 -6.92 4.35
CA VAL A 27 -4.77 -7.13 2.94
C VAL A 27 -3.70 -6.63 1.97
N ALA A 28 -3.07 -5.50 2.26
CA ALA A 28 -1.98 -4.95 1.46
C ALA A 28 -0.74 -5.85 1.48
N LYS A 29 -0.34 -6.35 2.66
CA LYS A 29 0.74 -7.34 2.79
C LYS A 29 0.48 -8.57 1.93
N LEU A 30 -0.73 -9.12 1.99
CA LEU A 30 -1.11 -10.30 1.20
C LEU A 30 -1.06 -10.05 -0.30
N LEU A 31 -1.53 -8.88 -0.73
CA LEU A 31 -1.46 -8.50 -2.13
C LEU A 31 0.00 -8.42 -2.59
N ILE A 32 0.87 -7.76 -1.82
CA ILE A 32 2.29 -7.65 -2.17
C ILE A 32 2.94 -9.03 -2.23
N GLU A 33 2.67 -9.89 -1.25
CA GLU A 33 3.25 -11.23 -1.21
C GLU A 33 2.79 -12.06 -2.40
N HIS A 34 1.51 -12.03 -2.73
CA HIS A 34 0.98 -12.69 -3.91
C HIS A 34 1.63 -12.17 -5.21
N ILE A 35 1.91 -10.86 -5.30
CA ILE A 35 2.61 -10.30 -6.46
C ILE A 35 4.07 -10.80 -6.49
N LYS A 36 4.76 -10.87 -5.34
CA LYS A 36 6.14 -11.37 -5.26
C LYS A 36 6.26 -12.83 -5.65
N GLU A 37 5.34 -13.68 -5.18
CA GLU A 37 5.25 -15.11 -5.54
C GLU A 37 5.14 -15.30 -7.06
N ASN A 38 4.48 -14.37 -7.75
CA ASN A 38 4.34 -14.35 -9.20
C ASN A 38 5.43 -13.50 -9.89
N ASN A 39 6.69 -13.62 -9.46
CA ASN A 39 7.83 -12.90 -10.05
C ASN A 39 7.69 -11.37 -10.06
N ASN A 40 7.05 -10.80 -9.04
CA ASN A 40 6.75 -9.37 -8.88
C ASN A 40 5.77 -8.78 -9.92
N GLU A 41 5.06 -9.61 -10.70
CA GLU A 41 4.13 -9.15 -11.73
C GLU A 41 2.90 -10.08 -11.84
N ILE A 42 1.69 -9.53 -11.83
CA ILE A 42 0.44 -10.31 -12.00
C ILE A 42 -0.48 -9.72 -13.06
N GLY A 43 -1.26 -10.56 -13.73
CA GLY A 43 -2.25 -10.14 -14.71
C GLY A 43 -3.52 -9.56 -14.09
N LYS A 44 -4.33 -8.86 -14.91
CA LYS A 44 -5.68 -8.40 -14.51
C LYS A 44 -6.58 -9.55 -14.05
N THR A 45 -6.47 -10.70 -14.70
CA THR A 45 -7.28 -11.88 -14.37
C THR A 45 -6.92 -12.41 -12.98
N GLU A 46 -5.63 -12.59 -12.70
CA GLU A 46 -5.11 -13.02 -11.39
C GLU A 46 -5.51 -12.05 -10.29
N MET A 47 -5.36 -10.73 -10.53
CA MET A 47 -5.81 -9.70 -9.60
C MET A 47 -7.32 -9.82 -9.28
N SER A 48 -8.15 -10.12 -10.29
CA SER A 48 -9.59 -10.31 -10.07
C SER A 48 -9.89 -11.61 -9.32
N MET A 49 -9.12 -12.68 -9.56
CA MET A 49 -9.23 -13.92 -8.80
C MET A 49 -8.86 -13.68 -7.34
N PHE A 50 -7.72 -13.02 -7.07
CA PHE A 50 -7.30 -12.63 -5.73
C PHE A 50 -8.37 -11.83 -5.00
N ALA A 51 -8.91 -10.77 -5.64
CA ALA A 51 -9.95 -9.95 -5.04
C ALA A 51 -11.24 -10.72 -4.74
N THR A 52 -11.54 -11.76 -5.53
CA THR A 52 -12.72 -12.62 -5.32
C THR A 52 -12.46 -13.64 -4.19
N GLN A 53 -11.28 -14.24 -4.12
CA GLN A 53 -10.88 -15.12 -3.02
C GLN A 53 -10.83 -14.39 -1.67
N LEU A 54 -10.38 -13.13 -1.68
CA LEU A 54 -10.39 -12.23 -0.53
C LEU A 54 -11.82 -11.88 -0.10
N HIS A 55 -12.73 -11.69 -1.05
CA HIS A 55 -14.14 -11.44 -0.77
C HIS A 55 -14.83 -12.64 -0.13
N ASP A 56 -14.54 -13.84 -0.65
CA ASP A 56 -15.07 -15.11 -0.16
C ASP A 56 -14.43 -15.55 1.18
N GLY A 57 -13.40 -14.86 1.66
CA GLY A 57 -12.68 -15.21 2.90
C GLY A 57 -11.88 -16.51 2.81
N LYS A 58 -11.47 -16.91 1.60
CA LYS A 58 -10.73 -18.15 1.32
C LYS A 58 -9.22 -18.01 1.49
N LEU A 59 -8.71 -16.78 1.54
CA LEU A 59 -7.29 -16.53 1.80
C LEU A 59 -7.02 -16.75 3.29
N VAL A 60 -6.34 -17.86 3.57
CA VAL A 60 -5.84 -18.22 4.90
C VAL A 60 -4.41 -17.74 4.99
N THR A 61 -4.08 -16.98 6.02
CA THR A 61 -2.80 -16.30 6.12
C THR A 61 -2.14 -16.67 7.42
N ASP A 62 -0.99 -17.33 7.34
CA ASP A 62 -0.19 -17.72 8.50
C ASP A 62 0.74 -16.59 8.99
N MET A 63 0.74 -15.44 8.29
CA MET A 63 1.66 -14.31 8.47
C MET A 63 1.17 -13.23 9.47
N ILE A 64 0.55 -13.63 10.59
CA ILE A 64 0.17 -12.68 11.66
C ILE A 64 1.01 -12.97 12.90
N ASP A 65 2.13 -12.26 13.04
CA ASP A 65 3.02 -12.31 14.22
C ASP A 65 2.54 -11.39 15.36
N GLU A 66 1.22 -11.28 15.59
CA GLU A 66 0.66 -10.60 16.77
C GLU A 66 0.14 -11.61 17.81
N PRO A 67 0.29 -11.33 19.13
CA PRO A 67 -0.02 -12.27 20.21
C PRO A 67 -1.46 -12.87 20.27
N PRO A 68 -2.54 -12.30 19.70
CA PRO A 68 -3.83 -12.99 19.61
C PRO A 68 -3.97 -13.94 18.41
N TYR A 69 -3.07 -13.90 17.42
CA TYR A 69 -3.24 -14.53 16.11
C TYR A 69 -2.09 -15.43 15.67
N LYS A 70 -1.06 -15.60 16.51
CA LYS A 70 0.04 -16.53 16.27
C LYS A 70 -0.51 -17.96 16.11
N GLY A 71 -0.43 -18.50 14.89
CA GLY A 71 -0.86 -19.88 14.56
C GLY A 71 -2.36 -20.09 14.37
N LYS A 72 -3.20 -19.04 14.30
CA LYS A 72 -4.63 -19.18 14.00
C LYS A 72 -4.91 -18.76 12.56
N LYS A 73 -5.48 -19.69 11.78
CA LYS A 73 -6.03 -19.46 10.44
C LYS A 73 -7.20 -18.48 10.52
N VAL A 74 -6.91 -17.18 10.48
CA VAL A 74 -7.96 -16.16 10.44
C VAL A 74 -8.52 -16.13 9.03
N LYS A 75 -9.82 -16.41 8.89
CA LYS A 75 -10.54 -16.17 7.64
C LYS A 75 -10.66 -14.67 7.45
N LEU A 76 -9.82 -14.10 6.59
CA LEU A 76 -9.88 -12.67 6.28
C LEU A 76 -10.82 -12.46 5.09
N SER A 77 -12.06 -12.02 5.37
CA SER A 77 -12.96 -11.53 4.34
C SER A 77 -12.80 -10.02 4.17
N TYR A 78 -12.66 -9.55 2.94
CA TYR A 78 -12.61 -8.12 2.64
C TYR A 78 -13.42 -7.81 1.38
N ASN A 79 -14.20 -6.73 1.39
CA ASN A 79 -15.11 -6.45 0.28
C ASN A 79 -14.35 -6.12 -1.02
N LYS A 80 -14.75 -6.71 -2.15
CA LYS A 80 -14.10 -6.51 -3.45
C LYS A 80 -14.03 -5.04 -3.87
N ARG A 81 -15.09 -4.26 -3.67
CA ARG A 81 -15.10 -2.81 -3.99
C ARG A 81 -14.16 -2.05 -3.08
N GLN A 82 -14.19 -2.34 -1.78
CA GLN A 82 -13.26 -1.73 -0.82
C GLN A 82 -11.80 -2.09 -1.13
N PHE A 83 -11.52 -3.28 -1.67
CA PHE A 83 -10.17 -3.67 -2.08
C PHE A 83 -9.65 -2.77 -3.20
N TYR A 84 -10.42 -2.61 -4.28
CA TYR A 84 -10.02 -1.74 -5.37
C TYR A 84 -9.90 -0.28 -4.94
N ASP A 85 -10.86 0.22 -4.17
CA ASP A 85 -10.93 1.65 -3.82
C ASP A 85 -9.93 2.04 -2.72
N ARG A 86 -9.67 1.15 -1.74
CA ARG A 86 -8.89 1.47 -0.53
C ARG A 86 -7.54 0.79 -0.42
N ILE A 87 -7.25 -0.20 -1.28
CA ILE A 87 -5.95 -0.89 -1.30
C ILE A 87 -5.28 -0.64 -2.64
N LEU A 88 -5.84 -1.20 -3.72
CA LEU A 88 -5.17 -1.19 -5.02
C LEU A 88 -5.00 0.23 -5.58
N THR A 89 -6.07 1.05 -5.53
CA THR A 89 -6.02 2.42 -6.04
C THR A 89 -4.98 3.27 -5.29
N PRO A 90 -4.97 3.32 -3.94
CA PRO A 90 -3.89 3.94 -3.17
C PRO A 90 -2.48 3.46 -3.54
N MET A 91 -2.25 2.15 -3.57
CA MET A 91 -0.94 1.58 -3.90
C MET A 91 -0.49 1.97 -5.31
N LYS A 92 -1.42 2.05 -6.25
CA LYS A 92 -1.15 2.52 -7.61
C LYS A 92 -0.83 4.00 -7.65
N SER A 93 -1.68 4.82 -7.03
CA SER A 93 -1.52 6.28 -7.03
C SER A 93 -0.26 6.75 -6.30
N MET A 94 0.22 6.00 -5.30
CA MET A 94 1.46 6.29 -4.60
C MET A 94 2.71 5.73 -5.29
N GLY A 95 2.57 4.91 -6.33
CA GLY A 95 3.71 4.29 -7.02
C GLY A 95 4.34 3.11 -6.28
N MET A 96 3.58 2.40 -5.45
CA MET A 96 3.99 1.09 -4.91
C MET A 96 3.77 -0.03 -5.94
N VAL A 97 2.68 0.09 -6.71
CA VAL A 97 2.30 -0.87 -7.76
C VAL A 97 2.03 -0.11 -9.04
N ASN A 98 2.71 -0.45 -10.13
CA ASN A 98 2.44 0.11 -11.45
C ASN A 98 1.50 -0.79 -12.23
N TYR A 99 0.61 -0.18 -13.02
CA TYR A 99 -0.25 -0.91 -13.94
C TYR A 99 0.16 -0.61 -15.37
N ASP A 100 0.58 -1.64 -16.10
CA ASP A 100 0.83 -1.55 -17.54
C ASP A 100 -0.50 -1.71 -18.29
N LEU A 101 -0.96 -0.65 -18.97
CA LEU A 101 -2.21 -0.65 -19.72
C LEU A 101 -2.19 -1.57 -20.94
N TYR A 102 -1.02 -1.75 -21.56
CA TYR A 102 -0.87 -2.55 -22.77
C TYR A 102 -0.84 -4.03 -22.43
N LYS A 103 -0.02 -4.41 -21.44
CA LYS A 103 0.08 -5.80 -20.98
C LYS A 103 -1.04 -6.19 -20.03
N LYS A 104 -1.76 -5.20 -19.48
CA LYS A 104 -2.78 -5.38 -18.44
C LYS A 104 -2.23 -6.09 -17.20
N THR A 105 -0.99 -5.77 -16.83
CA THR A 105 -0.27 -6.37 -15.70
C THR A 105 -0.02 -5.35 -14.59
N TYR A 106 0.01 -5.82 -13.35
CA TYR A 106 0.36 -5.08 -12.15
C TYR A 106 1.75 -5.51 -11.70
N LYS A 107 2.65 -4.56 -11.47
CA LYS A 107 4.04 -4.84 -11.11
C LYS A 107 4.47 -4.00 -9.91
N LEU A 108 5.29 -4.56 -9.02
CA LEU A 108 5.88 -3.77 -7.93
C LEU A 108 6.82 -2.68 -8.47
N SER A 109 6.83 -1.52 -7.82
CA SER A 109 7.61 -0.37 -8.25
C SER A 109 8.38 0.27 -7.10
N ASP A 110 9.49 0.92 -7.44
CA ASP A 110 10.32 1.76 -6.57
C ASP A 110 9.89 3.25 -6.62
N THR A 111 8.81 3.57 -7.33
CA THR A 111 8.38 4.96 -7.60
C THR A 111 8.01 5.71 -6.32
N LEU A 112 7.40 5.03 -5.34
CA LEU A 112 7.12 5.63 -4.04
C LEU A 112 8.38 6.22 -3.39
N ASN A 113 9.51 5.50 -3.42
CA ASN A 113 10.77 5.98 -2.84
C ASN A 113 11.25 7.24 -3.56
N LYS A 114 11.23 7.24 -4.90
CA LYS A 114 11.61 8.40 -5.72
C LYS A 114 10.77 9.64 -5.38
N GLU A 115 9.46 9.48 -5.19
CA GLU A 115 8.58 10.58 -4.80
C GLU A 115 8.84 11.06 -3.36
N LEU A 116 9.14 10.17 -2.41
CA LEU A 116 9.52 10.56 -1.05
C LEU A 116 10.82 11.38 -1.02
N ILE A 117 11.84 11.00 -1.81
CA ILE A 117 13.07 11.77 -1.97
C ILE A 117 12.75 13.15 -2.54
N ARG A 118 11.91 13.20 -3.59
CA ARG A 118 11.48 14.46 -4.21
C ARG A 118 10.76 15.37 -3.21
N ILE A 119 9.88 14.83 -2.39
CA ILE A 119 9.19 15.57 -1.32
C ILE A 119 10.21 16.13 -0.32
N GLY A 120 11.21 15.35 0.08
CA GLY A 120 12.31 15.82 0.93
C GLY A 120 13.07 17.00 0.31
N LEU A 121 13.40 16.92 -0.98
CA LEU A 121 14.04 18.02 -1.71
C LEU A 121 13.15 19.26 -1.82
N MET A 122 11.84 19.08 -2.01
CA MET A 122 10.87 20.19 -2.02
C MET A 122 10.85 20.93 -0.69
N TRP A 123 10.90 20.21 0.42
CA TRP A 123 10.97 20.81 1.75
C TRP A 123 12.27 21.59 1.96
N LEU A 124 13.42 21.04 1.58
CA LEU A 124 14.71 21.75 1.65
C LEU A 124 14.71 23.04 0.81
N LYS A 125 14.01 23.04 -0.32
CA LYS A 125 13.85 24.24 -1.15
C LYS A 125 12.97 25.28 -0.47
N GLU A 126 11.86 24.87 0.13
CA GLU A 126 10.96 25.78 0.83
C GLU A 126 11.62 26.40 2.07
N MET A 127 12.40 25.62 2.83
CA MET A 127 13.18 26.13 3.97
C MET A 127 14.16 27.25 3.58
N LYS A 128 14.69 27.23 2.36
CA LYS A 128 15.61 28.24 1.83
C LYS A 128 14.90 29.45 1.23
N ARG A 129 13.58 29.38 1.06
CA ARG A 129 12.80 30.43 0.41
C ARG A 129 12.65 31.63 1.37
N PRO A 130 12.81 32.87 0.88
CA PRO A 130 12.56 34.05 1.71
C PRO A 130 11.08 34.13 2.12
N PRO A 131 10.77 34.76 3.27
CA PRO A 131 9.40 34.88 3.75
C PRO A 131 8.55 35.65 2.74
N LEU A 132 7.32 35.18 2.51
CA LEU A 132 6.35 35.89 1.69
C LEU A 132 5.99 37.21 2.40
N ARG A 133 6.27 38.34 1.76
CA ARG A 133 5.83 39.65 2.24
C ARG A 133 4.31 39.73 2.06
N ILE A 134 3.56 39.36 3.11
CA ILE A 134 2.13 39.64 3.17
C ILE A 134 2.01 41.16 3.33
N LYS A 135 1.51 41.85 2.30
CA LYS A 135 1.11 43.26 2.45
C LYS A 135 -0.02 43.28 3.49
N LYS A 136 0.22 43.96 4.61
CA LYS A 136 -0.84 44.32 5.56
C LYS A 136 -1.82 45.27 4.90
#